data_AF-A0A7C5V513-F1
#
_entry.id   AF-A0A7C5V513-F1
#
_cell.length_a   1.000
_cell.length_b   1.000
_cell.length_c   1.000
_cell.angle_alpha   90.00
_cell.angle_beta   90.00
_cell.angle_gamma   90.00
#
_symmetry.space_group_name_H-M   'P 1'
#
loop_
_entity.id
_entity.type
_entity.pdbx_description
1 polymer ?
#
loop_
_entity_poly.entity_id
_entity_poly.type
_entity_poly.pdbx_seq_one_letter_code
_entity_poly.pdbx_strand_id
1 'polypeptide(L)'
;MYSQSRKAKNTVSLLLTYAFLILFGIFMIYPLLWVVSAAFKSNDEIFKSLSLIPQKIVTDAFIKGWYGTGQYTFGRFFINNFILVVPVVFFTIISSTLVAYGFARFN
;
A
#
# COMPACT_ATOMS: atom_id res chain seq x y z
N MET A 1 25.01 37.23 -19.47
CA MET A 1 24.31 36.26 -20.35
C MET A 1 24.40 34.80 -19.90
N TYR A 2 25.52 34.31 -19.34
CA TYR A 2 25.67 32.90 -18.92
C TYR A 2 24.78 32.43 -17.72
N SER A 3 24.30 33.35 -16.86
CA SER A 3 23.53 32.97 -15.65
C SER A 3 22.06 32.61 -15.92
N GLN A 4 21.46 33.11 -17.01
CA GLN A 4 20.04 32.86 -17.31
C GLN A 4 19.81 31.45 -17.86
N SER A 5 20.78 30.89 -18.61
CA SER A 5 20.72 29.52 -19.15
C SER A 5 20.75 28.44 -18.05
N ARG A 6 21.51 28.65 -16.96
CA ARG A 6 21.53 27.73 -15.80
C ARG A 6 20.20 27.70 -15.06
N LYS A 7 19.58 28.87 -14.83
CA LYS A 7 18.27 28.94 -14.15
C LYS A 7 17.16 28.27 -14.96
N ALA A 8 17.10 28.54 -16.27
CA ALA A 8 16.10 27.92 -17.15
C ALA A 8 16.25 26.39 -17.24
N LYS A 9 17.48 25.87 -17.34
CA LYS A 9 17.74 24.42 -17.29
C LYS A 9 17.29 23.78 -15.97
N ASN A 10 17.47 24.48 -14.85
CA ASN A 10 17.04 23.99 -13.54
C ASN A 10 15.50 23.98 -13.39
N THR A 11 14.80 24.99 -13.93
CA THR A 11 13.33 25.03 -13.91
C THR A 11 12.71 23.96 -14.81
N VAL A 12 13.27 23.73 -16.00
CA VAL A 12 12.79 22.67 -16.91
C VAL A 12 13.02 21.29 -16.32
N SER A 13 14.21 21.04 -15.76
CA SER A 13 14.51 19.78 -15.06
C SER A 13 13.53 19.53 -13.92
N LEU A 14 13.27 20.57 -13.11
CA LEU A 14 12.34 20.50 -11.99
C LEU A 14 10.91 20.15 -12.46
N LEU A 15 10.42 20.83 -13.50
CA LEU A 15 9.09 20.54 -14.08
C LEU A 15 8.99 19.11 -14.60
N LEU A 16 10.04 18.61 -15.29
CA LEU A 16 10.08 17.23 -15.76
C LEU A 16 10.09 16.23 -14.59
N THR A 17 10.86 16.50 -13.53
CA THR A 17 10.86 15.68 -12.32
C THR A 17 9.48 15.63 -11.67
N TYR A 18 8.82 16.78 -11.48
CA TYR A 18 7.48 16.79 -10.90
C TYR A 18 6.44 16.11 -11.80
N ALA A 19 6.49 16.34 -13.11
CA ALA A 19 5.59 15.67 -14.05
C ALA A 19 5.77 14.14 -14.00
N PHE A 20 7.01 13.67 -13.96
CA PHE A 20 7.31 12.24 -13.79
C PHE A 20 6.81 11.70 -12.46
N LEU A 21 7.08 12.39 -11.33
CA LEU A 21 6.64 11.98 -10.00
C LEU A 21 5.10 11.91 -9.91
N ILE A 22 4.40 12.88 -10.51
CA ILE A 22 2.92 12.89 -10.54
C ILE A 22 2.41 11.70 -11.37
N LEU A 23 2.95 11.49 -12.57
CA LEU A 23 2.50 10.39 -13.43
C LEU A 23 2.78 9.02 -12.79
N PHE A 24 3.96 8.85 -12.21
CA PHE A 24 4.35 7.64 -11.49
C PHE A 24 3.49 7.43 -10.23
N GLY A 25 3.19 8.51 -9.51
CA GLY A 25 2.27 8.48 -8.37
C GLY A 25 0.87 8.02 -8.77
N ILE A 26 0.31 8.57 -9.85
CA ILE A 26 -1.00 8.15 -10.40
C ILE A 26 -0.97 6.68 -10.79
N PHE A 27 0.09 6.24 -11.47
CA PHE A 27 0.27 4.85 -11.86
C PHE A 27 0.29 3.90 -10.65
N MET A 28 0.96 4.30 -9.55
CA MET A 28 1.00 3.52 -8.31
C MET A 28 -0.31 3.57 -7.51
N ILE A 29 -1.05 4.67 -7.58
CA ILE A 29 -2.33 4.83 -6.87
C ILE A 29 -3.46 4.06 -7.57
N TYR A 30 -3.42 3.94 -8.90
CA TYR A 30 -4.44 3.22 -9.68
C TYR A 30 -4.78 1.82 -9.13
N PRO A 31 -3.82 0.90 -8.91
CA PRO A 31 -4.14 -0.43 -8.37
C PRO A 31 -4.75 -0.37 -6.96
N LEU A 32 -4.35 0.59 -6.12
CA LEU A 32 -4.96 0.77 -4.80
C LEU A 32 -6.43 1.18 -4.91
N LEU A 33 -6.73 2.17 -5.75
CA LEU A 33 -8.11 2.59 -6.00
C LEU A 33 -8.94 1.44 -6.59
N TRP A 34 -8.34 0.64 -7.47
CA TRP A 34 -9.02 -0.51 -8.06
C TRP A 34 -9.36 -1.57 -7.01
N VAL A 35 -8.45 -1.89 -6.08
CA VAL A 35 -8.71 -2.85 -4.99
C VAL A 35 -9.82 -2.34 -4.05
N VAL A 36 -9.81 -1.04 -3.72
CA VAL A 36 -10.89 -0.43 -2.91
C VAL A 36 -12.24 -0.56 -3.60
N SER A 37 -12.30 -0.28 -4.90
CA SER A 37 -13.53 -0.46 -5.69
C SER A 37 -13.94 -1.93 -5.81
N ALA A 38 -12.97 -2.83 -6.02
CA ALA A 38 -13.21 -4.27 -6.13
C ALA A 38 -13.85 -4.86 -4.88
N ALA A 39 -13.60 -4.30 -3.69
CA ALA A 39 -14.26 -4.69 -2.45
C ALA A 39 -15.80 -4.52 -2.48
N PHE A 40 -16.32 -3.69 -3.38
CA PHE A 40 -17.75 -3.44 -3.58
C PHE A 40 -18.32 -4.10 -4.85
N LYS A 41 -17.52 -4.86 -5.60
CA LYS A 41 -17.97 -5.52 -6.83
C LYS A 41 -18.44 -6.95 -6.56
N SER A 42 -19.27 -7.47 -7.47
CA SER A 42 -19.56 -8.91 -7.49
C SER A 42 -18.37 -9.72 -8.01
N ASN A 43 -18.25 -10.99 -7.63
CA ASN A 43 -17.17 -11.88 -8.10
C ASN A 43 -17.07 -11.90 -9.62
N ASP A 44 -18.20 -12.02 -10.32
CA ASP A 44 -18.25 -12.02 -11.78
C ASP A 44 -17.73 -10.72 -12.39
N GLU A 45 -17.99 -9.58 -11.75
CA GLU A 45 -17.56 -8.26 -12.23
C GLU A 45 -16.05 -8.05 -12.03
N ILE A 46 -15.49 -8.54 -10.92
CA ILE A 46 -14.04 -8.46 -10.63
C ILE A 46 -13.23 -9.17 -11.72
N PHE A 47 -13.69 -10.33 -12.20
CA PHE A 47 -12.98 -11.09 -13.24
C PHE A 47 -13.24 -10.59 -14.66
N LYS A 48 -14.36 -9.90 -14.92
CA LYS A 48 -14.75 -9.44 -16.26
C LYS A 48 -14.35 -7.99 -16.56
N SER A 49 -14.10 -7.15 -15.54
CA SER A 49 -13.95 -5.71 -15.73
C SER A 49 -12.82 -5.09 -14.92
N LEU A 50 -11.89 -4.42 -15.62
CA LEU A 50 -10.88 -3.55 -15.02
C LEU A 50 -11.40 -2.14 -14.67
N SER A 51 -12.70 -1.87 -14.86
CA SER A 51 -13.30 -0.55 -14.56
C SER A 51 -13.02 -0.14 -13.12
N LEU A 52 -12.68 1.12 -12.88
CA LEU A 52 -12.54 1.64 -11.51
C LEU A 52 -13.90 1.81 -10.81
N ILE A 53 -14.97 2.04 -11.56
CA ILE A 53 -16.30 2.30 -11.01
C ILE A 53 -17.10 1.00 -11.06
N PRO A 54 -17.66 0.54 -9.93
CA PRO A 54 -18.50 -0.66 -9.90
C PRO A 54 -19.83 -0.39 -10.61
N GLN A 55 -20.31 -1.35 -11.41
CA GLN A 55 -21.62 -1.26 -12.05
C GLN A 55 -22.76 -1.49 -11.05
N LYS A 56 -22.53 -2.36 -10.06
CA LYS A 56 -23.45 -2.60 -8.95
C LYS A 56 -22.64 -2.68 -7.66
N ILE A 57 -23.07 -1.90 -6.67
CA ILE A 57 -22.46 -1.92 -5.34
C ILE A 57 -22.99 -3.14 -4.57
N VAL A 58 -22.09 -4.04 -4.20
CA VAL A 58 -22.37 -5.25 -3.43
C VAL A 58 -21.72 -5.12 -2.05
N THR A 59 -22.54 -5.01 -1.00
CA THR A 59 -22.08 -4.90 0.40
C THR A 59 -22.18 -6.21 1.17
N ASP A 60 -22.96 -7.16 0.68
CA ASP A 60 -23.12 -8.49 1.25
C ASP A 60 -21.80 -9.29 1.30
N ALA A 61 -20.85 -8.94 0.43
CA ALA A 61 -19.49 -9.48 0.43
C ALA A 61 -18.75 -9.23 1.77
N PHE A 62 -18.99 -8.09 2.43
CA PHE A 62 -18.38 -7.79 3.73
C PHE A 62 -18.93 -8.68 4.84
N ILE A 63 -20.25 -8.89 4.85
CA ILE A 63 -20.94 -9.74 5.83
C ILE A 63 -20.48 -11.19 5.66
N LYS A 64 -20.55 -11.72 4.43
CA LYS A 64 -20.08 -13.07 4.09
C LYS A 64 -18.60 -13.26 4.38
N GLY A 65 -17.77 -12.28 4.04
CA GLY A 65 -16.34 -12.31 4.33
C GLY A 65 -16.04 -12.35 5.83
N TRP A 66 -16.84 -11.67 6.65
CA TRP A 66 -16.67 -11.66 8.10
C TRP A 66 -16.97 -13.01 8.75
N TYR A 67 -18.02 -13.70 8.28
CA TYR A 67 -18.33 -15.07 8.71
C TYR A 67 -17.20 -16.06 8.38
N GLY A 68 -16.36 -15.73 7.39
CA GLY A 68 -15.16 -16.49 7.05
C GLY A 68 -15.45 -17.77 6.29
N THR A 69 -14.42 -18.59 6.08
CA THR A 69 -14.51 -19.86 5.37
C THR A 69 -14.70 -21.02 6.34
N GLY A 70 -15.94 -21.50 6.46
CA GLY A 70 -16.28 -22.73 7.18
C GLY A 70 -16.22 -22.60 8.70
N GLN A 71 -15.03 -22.79 9.29
CA GLN A 71 -14.87 -23.04 10.73
C GLN A 71 -14.47 -21.82 11.56
N TYR A 72 -13.90 -20.78 10.93
CA TYR A 72 -13.33 -19.64 11.64
C TYR A 72 -13.69 -18.32 10.97
N THR A 73 -14.05 -17.33 11.79
CA THR A 73 -14.38 -15.98 11.36
C THR A 73 -13.13 -15.19 10.97
N PHE A 74 -13.31 -14.15 10.15
CA PHE A 74 -12.23 -13.23 9.80
C PHE A 74 -11.55 -12.63 11.05
N GLY A 75 -12.33 -12.32 12.09
CA GLY A 75 -11.82 -11.82 13.36
C GLY A 75 -10.83 -12.76 14.05
N ARG A 76 -11.02 -14.08 13.94
CA ARG A 76 -10.07 -15.05 14.51
C ARG A 76 -8.74 -15.07 13.76
N PHE A 77 -8.76 -14.97 12.43
CA PHE A 77 -7.55 -14.82 11.63
C PHE A 77 -6.81 -13.53 11.97
N PHE A 78 -7.56 -12.43 12.14
CA PHE A 78 -7.00 -11.14 12.52
C PHE A 78 -6.29 -11.23 13.88
N ILE A 79 -6.97 -11.74 14.92
CA ILE A 79 -6.39 -11.88 16.26
C ILE A 79 -5.16 -12.79 16.26
N ASN A 80 -5.21 -13.93 15.57
CA ASN A 80 -4.05 -14.83 15.46
C ASN A 80 -2.83 -14.12 14.85
N ASN A 81 -3.06 -13.26 13.84
CA ASN A 81 -1.99 -12.47 13.25
C ASN A 81 -1.43 -11.44 14.24
N PHE A 82 -2.26 -10.76 15.02
CA PHE A 82 -1.77 -9.83 16.06
C PHE A 82 -0.94 -10.53 17.13
N ILE A 83 -1.42 -11.68 17.61
CA ILE A 83 -0.71 -12.49 18.60
C ILE A 83 0.68 -12.91 18.09
N LEU A 84 0.84 -13.13 16.79
CA LEU A 84 2.12 -13.46 16.18
C LEU A 84 2.98 -12.21 15.94
N VAL A 85 2.43 -11.17 15.31
CA VAL A 85 3.19 -10.01 14.83
C VAL A 85 3.71 -9.16 15.99
N VAL A 86 2.93 -8.95 17.05
CA VAL A 86 3.33 -8.11 18.20
C VAL A 86 4.63 -8.60 18.85
N PRO A 87 4.76 -9.86 19.30
CA PRO A 87 5.99 -10.34 19.89
C PRO A 87 7.15 -10.36 18.88
N VAL A 88 6.89 -10.74 17.61
CA VAL A 88 7.93 -10.74 16.57
C VAL A 88 8.54 -9.35 16.43
N VAL A 89 7.71 -8.32 16.23
CA VAL A 89 8.18 -6.93 16.08
C VAL A 89 8.94 -6.48 17.34
N PHE A 90 8.42 -6.78 18.52
CA PHE A 90 9.08 -6.43 19.79
C PHE A 90 10.49 -7.02 19.88
N PHE A 91 10.65 -8.32 19.66
CA PHE A 91 11.96 -8.98 19.69
C PHE A 91 12.87 -8.53 18.56
N THR A 92 12.34 -8.26 17.37
CA THR A 92 13.12 -7.71 16.25
C THR A 92 13.68 -6.33 16.58
N ILE A 93 12.91 -5.45 17.22
CA ILE A 93 13.39 -4.13 17.65
C ILE A 93 14.53 -4.29 18.66
N ILE A 94 14.36 -5.14 19.68
CA ILE A 94 15.39 -5.38 20.69
C ILE A 94 16.68 -5.91 20.03
N SER A 95 16.54 -6.92 19.18
CA SER A 95 17.68 -7.56 18.50
C SER A 95 18.42 -6.58 17.59
N SER A 96 17.69 -5.86 16.72
CA SER A 96 18.28 -4.90 15.78
C SER A 96 18.92 -3.71 16.50
N THR A 97 18.32 -3.23 17.59
CA THR A 97 18.87 -2.12 18.39
C THR A 97 20.19 -2.51 19.06
N LEU A 98 20.28 -3.73 19.61
CA LEU A 98 21.50 -4.23 20.25
C LEU A 98 22.66 -4.30 19.26
N VAL A 99 22.40 -4.85 18.06
CA VAL A 99 23.40 -4.95 16.99
C VAL A 99 23.79 -3.56 16.48
N ALA A 100 22.81 -2.68 16.23
CA ALA A 100 23.05 -1.32 15.78
C ALA A 100 23.89 -0.51 16.79
N TYR A 101 23.65 -0.67 18.10
CA TYR A 101 24.46 -0.04 19.14
C TYR A 101 25.90 -0.54 19.11
N GLY A 102 26.10 -1.85 18.93
CA GLY A 102 27.43 -2.45 18.76
C GLY A 102 28.21 -1.78 17.62
N PHE A 103 27.58 -1.62 16.46
CA PHE A 103 28.17 -0.92 15.32
C PHE A 103 28.34 0.59 15.53
N ALA A 104 27.41 1.26 16.21
CA ALA A 104 27.50 2.71 16.38
C ALA A 104 28.54 3.14 17.43
N ARG A 105 28.85 2.28 18.41
CA ARG A 105 29.75 2.60 19.52
C ARG A 105 31.16 2.01 19.36
N PHE A 106 31.27 0.82 18.77
CA PHE A 106 32.50 0.04 18.75
C PHE A 106 33.08 -0.22 17.34
N ASN A 107 32.36 0.16 16.29
CA ASN A 107 32.95 0.45 14.97
C ASN A 107 33.09 1.97 14.81
#